data_AF-A0A9R0Y0G4-F1
#
_entry.id   AF-A0A9R0Y0G4-F1
#
_cell.length_a   1.000
_cell.length_b   1.000
_cell.length_c   1.000
_cell.angle_alpha   90.00
_cell.angle_beta   90.00
_cell.angle_gamma   90.00
#
_symmetry.space_group_name_H-M   'P 1'
#
loop_
_entity.id
_entity.type
_entity.pdbx_description
1 polymer ?
#
loop_
_entity_poly.entity_id
_entity_poly.type
_entity_poly.pdbx_seq_one_letter_code
_entity_poly.pdbx_strand_id
1 'polypeptide(L)'
;MAFIDEYKGMEAHGNTKLHVIHTNDKKQMAISLAQYERHLSLQRHKIIGIDLEYNNEHEVTQKPALCQLSIDKNHPVLLFQLSAAERCTVFDNFLADPRYTFAGFSIDSDKTRLERVNLEVANFVDIQKEWRVPEPTKELDSLGDVSGMLIDDYYNNMKKKKITDDEHKR
;
A
#
# COMPACT_ATOMS: atom_id res chain seq x y z
N MET A 1 18.08 -4.41 -13.38
CA MET A 1 17.67 -3.59 -14.54
C MET A 1 16.38 -2.87 -14.16
N ALA A 2 16.12 -1.70 -14.74
CA ALA A 2 14.84 -1.02 -14.56
C ALA A 2 13.73 -1.76 -15.33
N PHE A 3 12.52 -1.84 -14.77
CA PHE A 3 11.36 -2.48 -15.39
C PHE A 3 10.07 -1.69 -15.12
N ILE A 4 9.10 -1.86 -16.00
CA ILE A 4 7.76 -1.29 -15.90
C ILE A 4 6.79 -2.34 -16.43
N ASP A 5 5.99 -2.91 -15.52
CA ASP A 5 4.93 -3.84 -15.86
C ASP A 5 3.57 -3.17 -15.60
N GLU A 6 2.71 -3.18 -16.61
CA GLU A 6 1.39 -2.56 -16.58
C GLU A 6 0.31 -3.62 -16.74
N TYR A 7 -0.55 -3.76 -15.74
CA TYR A 7 -1.65 -4.74 -15.72
C TYR A 7 -2.98 -4.02 -15.71
N LYS A 8 -3.77 -4.21 -16.76
CA LYS A 8 -5.08 -3.57 -16.93
C LYS A 8 -6.20 -4.59 -16.77
N GLY A 9 -7.25 -4.20 -16.06
CA GLY A 9 -8.44 -5.04 -15.91
C GLY A 9 -8.26 -6.18 -14.92
N MET A 10 -7.30 -6.06 -13.99
CA MET A 10 -7.09 -7.03 -12.91
C MET A 10 -8.36 -7.13 -12.07
N GLU A 11 -8.95 -8.31 -11.98
CA GLU A 11 -10.16 -8.52 -11.21
C GLU A 11 -9.85 -8.41 -9.71
N ALA A 12 -10.48 -7.44 -9.06
CA ALA A 12 -10.57 -7.35 -7.62
C ALA A 12 -11.98 -7.77 -7.17
N HIS A 13 -12.21 -7.83 -5.86
CA HIS A 13 -13.49 -8.24 -5.31
C HIS A 13 -14.66 -7.39 -5.87
N GLY A 14 -15.80 -8.07 -6.12
CA GLY A 14 -16.96 -7.52 -6.79
C GLY A 14 -16.74 -7.35 -8.30
N ASN A 15 -17.22 -6.24 -8.86
CA ASN A 15 -17.02 -5.87 -10.27
C ASN A 15 -15.85 -4.88 -10.46
N THR A 16 -14.97 -4.78 -9.46
CA THR A 16 -13.88 -3.80 -9.48
C THR A 16 -12.76 -4.32 -10.37
N LYS A 17 -12.34 -3.50 -11.33
CA LYS A 17 -11.20 -3.78 -12.19
C LYS A 17 -10.09 -2.79 -11.86
N LEU A 18 -8.94 -3.31 -11.46
CA LEU A 18 -7.78 -2.52 -11.15
C LEU A 18 -6.91 -2.33 -12.39
N HIS A 19 -6.34 -1.14 -12.47
CA HIS A 19 -5.14 -0.88 -13.23
C HIS A 19 -3.97 -0.92 -12.24
N VAL A 20 -2.91 -1.65 -12.53
CA VAL A 20 -1.74 -1.79 -11.65
C VAL A 20 -0.48 -1.46 -12.45
N ILE A 21 0.40 -0.65 -11.87
CA ILE A 21 1.75 -0.39 -12.40
C ILE A 21 2.75 -0.94 -11.39
N HIS A 22 3.51 -1.95 -11.77
CA HIS A 22 4.61 -2.51 -10.99
C HIS A 22 5.95 -2.11 -11.60
N THR A 23 6.81 -1.48 -10.81
CA THR A 23 8.04 -0.91 -11.35
C THR A 23 9.12 -0.75 -10.28
N ASN A 24 10.39 -0.79 -10.69
CA ASN A 24 11.52 -0.22 -9.95
C ASN A 24 12.13 1.01 -10.65
N ASP A 25 11.52 1.47 -11.74
CA ASP A 25 11.99 2.60 -12.55
C ASP A 25 11.55 3.93 -11.91
N LYS A 26 12.54 4.73 -11.50
CA LYS A 26 12.31 6.05 -10.87
C LYS A 26 11.63 7.07 -11.79
N LYS A 27 11.84 7.00 -13.11
CA LYS A 27 11.16 7.88 -14.07
C LYS A 27 9.68 7.51 -14.18
N GLN A 28 9.37 6.21 -14.25
CA GLN A 28 7.98 5.77 -14.24
C GLN A 28 7.29 6.14 -12.94
N MET A 29 7.95 5.93 -11.80
CA MET A 29 7.40 6.32 -10.50
C MET A 29 7.12 7.83 -10.44
N ALA A 30 8.03 8.67 -10.93
CA ALA A 30 7.81 10.12 -11.00
C ALA A 30 6.62 10.51 -11.90
N ILE A 31 6.45 9.84 -13.05
CA ILE A 31 5.30 10.06 -13.95
C ILE A 31 3.99 9.67 -13.25
N SER A 32 3.95 8.50 -12.62
CA SER A 32 2.77 8.01 -11.91
C SER A 32 2.40 8.90 -10.73
N LEU A 33 3.38 9.34 -9.95
CA LEU A 33 3.15 10.26 -8.83
C LEU A 33 2.66 11.62 -9.32
N ALA A 34 3.20 12.18 -10.40
CA ALA A 34 2.69 13.43 -10.95
C ALA A 34 1.20 13.34 -11.35
N GLN A 35 0.74 12.17 -11.82
CA GLN A 35 -0.68 11.92 -12.07
C GLN A 35 -1.49 11.85 -10.78
N TYR A 36 -0.98 11.17 -9.75
CA TYR A 36 -1.58 11.17 -8.41
C TYR A 36 -1.71 12.58 -7.85
N GLU A 37 -0.65 13.38 -7.88
CA GLU A 37 -0.64 14.75 -7.38
C GLU A 37 -1.66 15.62 -8.12
N ARG A 38 -1.76 15.49 -9.45
CA ARG A 38 -2.77 16.21 -10.25
C ARG A 38 -4.18 15.85 -9.79
N HIS A 39 -4.47 14.57 -9.58
CA HIS A 39 -5.78 14.14 -9.09
C HIS A 39 -6.05 14.67 -7.67
N LEU A 40 -5.12 14.44 -6.75
CA LEU A 40 -5.24 14.83 -5.34
C LEU A 40 -5.34 16.35 -5.16
N SER A 41 -4.79 17.14 -6.08
CA SER A 41 -4.93 18.61 -6.06
C SER A 41 -6.39 19.08 -6.17
N LEU A 42 -7.26 18.26 -6.78
CA LEU A 42 -8.68 18.53 -6.95
C LEU A 42 -9.52 18.00 -5.77
N GLN A 43 -8.94 17.20 -4.88
CA GLN A 43 -9.64 16.58 -3.77
C GLN A 43 -9.58 17.45 -2.51
N ARG A 44 -10.71 17.52 -1.81
CA ARG A 44 -10.78 18.14 -0.48
C ARG A 44 -9.87 17.41 0.51
N HIS A 45 -9.90 16.08 0.48
CA HIS A 45 -9.07 15.21 1.31
C HIS A 45 -8.08 14.47 0.41
N LYS A 46 -6.77 14.61 0.70
CA LYS A 46 -5.71 14.01 -0.11
C LYS A 46 -5.25 12.71 0.53
N ILE A 47 -6.10 11.70 0.48
CA ILE A 47 -5.87 10.41 1.13
C ILE A 47 -5.22 9.45 0.13
N ILE A 48 -4.16 8.78 0.55
CA ILE A 48 -3.43 7.76 -0.21
C ILE A 48 -3.48 6.49 0.64
N GLY A 49 -4.04 5.40 0.12
CA GLY A 49 -3.88 4.08 0.71
C GLY A 49 -2.45 3.58 0.52
N ILE A 50 -1.83 3.06 1.56
CA ILE A 50 -0.45 2.54 1.54
C ILE A 50 -0.35 1.22 2.28
N ASP A 51 0.46 0.33 1.73
CA ASP A 51 0.84 -0.94 2.36
C ASP A 51 2.27 -1.32 1.95
N LEU A 52 2.94 -2.14 2.77
CA LEU A 52 4.32 -2.58 2.54
C LEU A 52 4.44 -4.10 2.54
N GLU A 53 5.23 -4.61 1.60
CA GLU A 53 5.71 -5.99 1.65
C GLU A 53 7.18 -6.02 2.01
N TYR A 54 7.60 -7.11 2.64
CA TYR A 54 8.91 -7.22 3.25
C TYR A 54 9.76 -8.31 2.61
N ASN A 55 11.08 -8.18 2.77
CA ASN A 55 11.99 -9.28 2.43
C ASN A 55 11.88 -10.43 3.44
N ASN A 56 12.45 -11.57 3.09
CA ASN A 56 12.43 -12.79 3.90
C ASN A 56 13.46 -12.79 5.04
N GLU A 57 13.98 -11.62 5.43
CA GLU A 57 14.86 -11.51 6.59
C GLU A 57 14.08 -11.60 7.90
N HIS A 58 14.80 -11.85 9.00
CA HIS A 58 14.21 -11.83 10.35
C HIS A 58 13.63 -10.46 10.68
N GLU A 59 12.52 -10.43 11.43
CA GLU A 59 11.74 -9.23 11.75
C GLU A 59 12.59 -8.02 12.20
N VAL A 60 13.63 -8.29 12.99
CA VAL A 60 14.54 -7.28 13.53
C VAL A 60 15.44 -6.61 12.48
N THR A 61 15.76 -7.28 11.37
CA THR A 61 16.54 -6.71 10.25
C THR A 61 15.73 -6.51 8.98
N GLN A 62 14.48 -6.98 8.97
CA GLN A 62 13.59 -6.98 7.83
C GLN A 62 13.45 -5.60 7.18
N LYS A 63 13.52 -5.55 5.86
CA LYS A 63 13.42 -4.30 5.08
C LYS A 63 12.20 -4.33 4.17
N PRO A 64 11.61 -3.17 3.87
CA PRO A 64 10.57 -3.07 2.87
C PRO A 64 11.15 -3.47 1.50
N ALA A 65 10.47 -4.38 0.83
CA ALA A 65 10.80 -4.88 -0.50
C ALA A 65 9.89 -4.26 -1.57
N LEU A 66 8.62 -4.01 -1.22
CA LEU A 66 7.60 -3.41 -2.09
C LEU A 66 6.85 -2.34 -1.29
N CYS A 67 6.55 -1.21 -1.91
CA CYS A 67 5.57 -0.26 -1.39
C CYS A 67 4.40 -0.15 -2.35
N GLN A 68 3.20 -0.24 -1.82
CA GLN A 68 1.95 -0.19 -2.56
C GLN A 68 1.28 1.17 -2.28
N LEU A 69 0.83 1.88 -3.32
CA LEU A 69 0.10 3.15 -3.17
C LEU A 69 -1.17 3.15 -4.01
N SER A 70 -2.28 3.62 -3.44
CA SER A 70 -3.59 3.75 -4.11
C SER A 70 -4.27 5.08 -3.73
N ILE A 71 -5.04 5.68 -4.64
CA ILE A 71 -5.77 6.94 -4.34
C ILE A 71 -7.27 6.84 -4.63
N ASP A 72 -7.66 6.10 -5.66
CA ASP A 72 -9.05 5.74 -5.95
C ASP A 72 -9.09 4.52 -6.90
N LYS A 73 -10.29 4.05 -7.23
CA LYS A 73 -10.50 2.88 -8.11
C LYS A 73 -10.26 3.12 -9.60
N ASN A 74 -10.14 4.38 -10.03
CA ASN A 74 -9.99 4.78 -11.43
C ASN A 74 -8.54 5.12 -11.79
N HIS A 75 -7.64 5.21 -10.81
CA HIS A 75 -6.21 5.43 -10.98
C HIS A 75 -5.42 4.13 -10.80
N PRO A 76 -4.23 4.02 -11.42
CA PRO A 76 -3.43 2.82 -11.28
C PRO A 76 -2.96 2.64 -9.84
N VAL A 77 -3.12 1.46 -9.24
CA VAL A 77 -2.42 1.07 -8.02
C VAL A 77 -0.93 0.96 -8.36
N LEU A 78 -0.09 1.66 -7.59
CA LEU A 78 1.35 1.68 -7.82
C LEU A 78 2.02 0.67 -6.91
N LEU A 79 2.80 -0.24 -7.49
CA LEU A 79 3.65 -1.18 -6.78
C LEU A 79 5.11 -0.80 -7.05
N PHE A 80 5.77 -0.17 -6.09
CA PHE A 80 7.17 0.24 -6.21
C PHE A 80 8.10 -0.79 -5.58
N GLN A 81 8.88 -1.47 -6.42
CA GLN A 81 9.81 -2.53 -6.02
C GLN A 81 11.08 -1.94 -5.38
N LEU A 82 10.95 -1.49 -4.12
CA LEU A 82 12.00 -0.85 -3.33
C LEU A 82 13.30 -1.67 -3.28
N SER A 83 13.21 -3.00 -3.12
CA SER A 83 14.39 -3.86 -3.02
C SER A 83 15.29 -3.87 -4.26
N ALA A 84 14.75 -3.48 -5.42
CA ALA A 84 15.45 -3.48 -6.69
C ALA A 84 15.54 -2.08 -7.32
N ALA A 85 15.07 -1.04 -6.63
CA ALA A 85 15.02 0.32 -7.13
C ALA A 85 16.30 1.09 -6.78
N GLU A 86 16.72 1.94 -7.72
CA GLU A 86 17.60 3.07 -7.36
C GLU A 86 16.81 4.08 -6.53
N ARG A 87 17.52 4.87 -5.71
CA ARG A 87 16.89 5.93 -4.93
C ARG A 87 16.10 6.88 -5.83
N CYS A 88 14.82 7.10 -5.49
CA CYS A 88 13.89 7.95 -6.21
C CYS A 88 13.45 9.11 -5.33
N THR A 89 14.15 10.25 -5.41
CA THR A 89 13.88 11.42 -4.57
C THR A 89 12.46 11.98 -4.72
N VAL A 90 11.83 11.80 -5.88
CA VAL A 90 10.44 12.17 -6.10
C VAL A 90 9.50 11.33 -5.22
N PHE A 91 9.77 10.03 -5.11
CA PHE A 91 9.02 9.14 -4.24
C PHE A 91 9.26 9.47 -2.76
N ASP A 92 10.51 9.69 -2.36
CA ASP A 92 10.84 10.07 -0.99
C ASP A 92 10.11 11.36 -0.57
N ASN A 93 10.18 12.39 -1.41
CA ASN A 93 9.54 13.67 -1.16
C ASN A 93 8.02 13.53 -1.11
N PHE A 94 7.43 12.66 -1.94
CA PHE A 94 6.00 12.40 -1.93
C PHE A 94 5.54 11.77 -0.61
N LEU A 95 6.29 10.79 -0.08
CA LEU A 95 5.99 10.19 1.23
C LEU A 95 6.18 11.19 2.39
N ALA A 96 7.22 12.02 2.31
CA ALA A 96 7.55 13.01 3.32
C ALA A 96 6.70 14.30 3.27
N ASP A 97 5.76 14.40 2.32
CA ASP A 97 4.94 15.60 2.18
C ASP A 97 3.73 15.58 3.13
N PRO A 98 3.66 16.50 4.12
CA PRO A 98 2.57 16.52 5.09
C PRO A 98 1.21 16.93 4.50
N ARG A 99 1.17 17.40 3.24
CA ARG A 99 -0.09 17.73 2.54
C ARG A 99 -0.91 16.48 2.19
N TYR A 100 -0.28 15.32 2.14
CA TYR A 100 -0.91 14.04 1.86
C TYR A 100 -1.17 13.29 3.16
N THR A 101 -2.26 12.54 3.23
CA THR A 101 -2.56 11.64 4.36
C THR A 101 -2.45 10.22 3.88
N PHE A 102 -1.48 9.50 4.43
CA PHE A 102 -1.25 8.10 4.13
C PHE A 102 -2.05 7.22 5.09
N ALA A 103 -2.98 6.44 4.57
CA ALA A 103 -3.85 5.57 5.33
C ALA A 103 -3.44 4.10 5.12
N GLY A 104 -3.15 3.40 6.21
CA GLY A 104 -2.76 2.00 6.22
C GLY A 104 -3.23 1.31 7.49
N PHE A 105 -2.88 0.05 7.67
CA PHE A 105 -3.41 -0.78 8.75
C PHE A 105 -2.29 -1.40 9.58
N SER A 106 -2.26 -1.16 10.90
CA SER A 106 -1.18 -1.65 11.79
C SER A 106 0.22 -1.10 11.43
N ILE A 107 0.26 0.15 10.98
CA ILE A 107 1.40 0.78 10.28
C ILE A 107 2.59 1.17 11.17
N ASP A 108 2.48 1.18 12.50
CA ASP A 108 3.62 1.59 13.35
C ASP A 108 4.87 0.73 13.07
N SER A 109 4.63 -0.54 12.78
CA SER A 109 5.66 -1.51 12.36
C SER A 109 6.30 -1.12 11.03
N ASP A 110 5.51 -0.57 10.12
CA ASP A 110 5.88 -0.23 8.76
C ASP A 110 6.74 1.03 8.73
N LYS A 111 6.39 2.04 9.55
CA LYS A 111 7.22 3.24 9.76
C LYS A 111 8.65 2.87 10.20
N THR A 112 8.75 2.02 11.22
CA THR A 112 10.05 1.55 11.74
C THR A 112 10.88 0.84 10.65
N ARG A 113 10.22 0.13 9.73
CA ARG A 113 10.91 -0.56 8.62
C ARG A 113 11.28 0.39 7.47
N LEU A 114 10.48 1.42 7.20
CA LEU A 114 10.82 2.47 6.22
C LEU A 114 12.05 3.28 6.66
N GLU A 115 12.18 3.56 7.95
CA GLU A 115 13.36 4.25 8.50
C GLU A 115 14.66 3.50 8.21
N ARG A 116 14.63 2.15 8.18
CA ARG A 116 15.81 1.31 7.85
C ARG A 116 16.33 1.52 6.43
N VAL A 117 15.52 2.11 5.55
CA VAL A 117 15.88 2.47 4.17
C VAL A 117 15.84 3.98 3.92
N ASN A 118 15.92 4.79 4.99
CA ASN A 118 15.87 6.25 4.96
C ASN A 118 14.62 6.78 4.24
N LEU A 119 13.47 6.16 4.47
CA LEU A 119 12.17 6.66 4.02
C LEU A 119 11.33 7.06 5.23
N GLU A 120 10.60 8.16 5.10
CA GLU A 120 9.72 8.69 6.13
C GLU A 120 8.35 8.96 5.50
N VAL A 121 7.29 8.68 6.25
CA VAL A 121 5.92 9.06 5.88
C VAL A 121 5.44 10.10 6.86
N ALA A 122 5.32 11.35 6.40
CA ALA A 122 5.16 12.51 7.28
C ALA A 122 3.79 12.55 7.99
N ASN A 123 2.72 12.22 7.28
CA ASN A 123 1.36 12.31 7.80
C ASN A 123 0.62 11.00 7.56
N PHE A 124 0.53 10.20 8.62
CA PHE A 124 0.04 8.84 8.58
C PHE A 124 -1.16 8.63 9.50
N VAL A 125 -2.19 7.95 9.00
CA VAL A 125 -3.37 7.50 9.76
C VAL A 125 -3.41 5.97 9.81
N ASP A 126 -3.32 5.42 11.02
CA ASP A 126 -3.51 3.99 11.26
C ASP A 126 -5.00 3.69 11.40
N ILE A 127 -5.59 3.09 10.37
CA ILE A 127 -7.01 2.71 10.35
C ILE A 127 -7.35 1.80 11.54
N GLN A 128 -6.41 0.96 12.00
CA GLN A 128 -6.64 0.08 13.13
C GLN A 128 -6.84 0.83 14.47
N LYS A 129 -6.27 2.04 14.60
CA LYS A 129 -6.39 2.87 15.79
C LYS A 129 -7.60 3.79 15.72
N GLU A 130 -7.90 4.30 14.54
CA GLU A 130 -9.03 5.20 14.31
C GLU A 130 -10.37 4.46 14.20
N TRP A 131 -10.34 3.18 13.87
CA TRP A 131 -11.55 2.41 13.58
C TRP A 131 -11.57 1.04 14.28
N ARG A 132 -12.74 0.71 14.83
CA ARG A 132 -13.02 -0.55 15.53
C ARG A 132 -14.33 -1.13 15.01
N VAL A 133 -14.35 -2.44 14.83
CA VAL A 133 -15.58 -3.17 14.51
C VAL A 133 -16.52 -3.04 15.72
N PRO A 134 -17.80 -2.65 15.53
CA PRO A 134 -18.78 -2.69 16.61
C PRO A 134 -18.87 -4.10 17.20
N GLU A 135 -18.88 -4.19 18.54
CA GLU A 135 -18.89 -5.46 19.28
C GLU A 135 -17.64 -6.34 19.02
N PRO A 136 -16.43 -5.82 19.32
CA PRO A 136 -15.20 -6.52 19.04
C PRO A 136 -15.12 -7.81 19.87
N THR A 137 -14.86 -8.93 19.19
CA THR A 137 -14.61 -10.23 19.84
C THR A 137 -13.13 -10.49 20.12
N LYS A 138 -12.26 -9.54 19.75
CA LYS A 138 -10.80 -9.60 19.88
C LYS A 138 -10.21 -8.23 20.22
N GLU A 139 -8.99 -8.24 20.73
CA GLU A 139 -8.29 -7.03 21.18
C GLU A 139 -8.00 -6.04 20.04
N LEU A 140 -7.62 -6.56 18.86
CA LEU A 140 -7.33 -5.78 17.67
C LEU A 140 -8.03 -6.35 16.43
N ASP A 141 -8.79 -5.52 15.74
CA ASP A 141 -9.36 -5.86 14.43
C ASP A 141 -8.28 -5.92 13.36
N SER A 142 -8.40 -6.84 12.39
CA SER A 142 -7.54 -6.87 11.21
C SER A 142 -8.21 -6.12 10.06
N LEU A 143 -7.44 -5.75 9.04
CA LEU A 143 -7.98 -5.13 7.84
C LEU A 143 -9.13 -5.94 7.22
N GLY A 144 -9.07 -7.27 7.32
CA GLY A 144 -10.13 -8.16 6.83
C GLY A 144 -11.43 -8.03 7.61
N ASP A 145 -11.40 -7.87 8.93
CA ASP A 145 -12.62 -7.70 9.74
C ASP A 145 -13.22 -6.31 9.52
N VAL A 146 -12.36 -5.29 9.43
CA VAL A 146 -12.80 -3.92 9.13
C VAL A 146 -13.45 -3.85 7.75
N SER A 147 -12.81 -4.43 6.74
CA SER A 147 -13.38 -4.51 5.38
C SER A 147 -14.63 -5.39 5.35
N GLY A 148 -14.66 -6.45 6.15
CA GLY A 148 -15.80 -7.37 6.32
C GLY A 148 -17.06 -6.68 6.82
N MET A 149 -16.88 -5.71 7.72
CA MET A 149 -17.95 -4.92 8.29
C MET A 149 -18.35 -3.73 7.40
N LEU A 150 -17.38 -3.04 6.79
CA LEU A 150 -17.62 -1.79 6.06
C LEU A 150 -18.00 -1.97 4.60
N ILE A 151 -17.44 -3.00 3.95
CA ILE A 151 -17.52 -3.15 2.50
C ILE A 151 -18.38 -4.35 2.15
N ASP A 152 -17.97 -5.55 2.58
CA ASP A 152 -18.63 -6.81 2.23
C ASP A 152 -18.13 -7.97 3.11
N ASP A 153 -19.02 -8.85 3.56
CA ASP A 153 -18.68 -9.95 4.47
C ASP A 153 -17.72 -10.99 3.86
N TYR A 154 -17.56 -10.99 2.54
CA TYR A 154 -16.52 -11.70 1.80
C TYR A 154 -15.14 -11.55 2.45
N TYR A 155 -14.81 -10.33 2.90
CA TYR A 155 -13.49 -10.00 3.43
C TYR A 155 -13.17 -10.69 4.76
N ASN A 156 -14.17 -11.12 5.53
CA ASN A 156 -13.99 -11.87 6.78
C ASN A 156 -13.25 -13.20 6.59
N ASN A 157 -13.23 -13.72 5.35
CA ASN A 157 -12.63 -15.02 5.03
C ASN A 157 -11.34 -14.92 4.22
N MET A 158 -10.88 -13.72 3.84
CA MET A 158 -9.68 -13.57 2.98
C MET A 158 -8.42 -14.18 3.60
N LYS A 159 -8.21 -14.06 4.91
CA LYS A 159 -7.03 -14.65 5.58
C LYS A 159 -7.11 -16.16 5.81
N LYS A 160 -8.28 -16.78 5.62
CA LYS A 160 -8.46 -18.23 5.84
C LYS A 160 -7.90 -19.06 4.68
N LYS A 161 -7.83 -18.48 3.48
CA LYS A 161 -7.05 -19.03 2.38
C LYS A 161 -5.61 -18.57 2.55
N LYS A 162 -4.80 -19.38 3.22
CA LYS A 162 -3.34 -19.21 3.14
C LYS A 162 -2.95 -19.43 1.68
N ILE A 163 -2.33 -18.42 1.06
CA ILE A 163 -1.57 -18.63 -0.16
C ILE A 163 -0.54 -19.71 0.18
N THR A 164 -0.57 -20.80 -0.56
CA THR A 164 0.39 -21.90 -0.38
C THR A 164 1.78 -21.43 -0.84
N ASP A 165 2.84 -21.99 -0.28
CA ASP A 165 4.22 -21.68 -0.72
C ASP A 165 4.42 -21.88 -2.24
N ASP A 166 3.61 -22.74 -2.86
CA ASP A 166 3.62 -23.02 -4.30
C ASP A 166 2.96 -21.89 -5.12
N GLU A 167 1.94 -21.21 -4.57
CA GLU A 167 1.35 -20.02 -5.16
C GLU A 167 2.25 -18.79 -4.97
N HIS A 168 3.05 -18.75 -3.91
CA HIS A 168 4.03 -17.69 -3.64
C HIS A 168 5.26 -17.72 -4.58
N LYS A 169 5.51 -18.83 -5.27
CA LYS A 169 6.69 -19.04 -6.13
C LYS A 169 6.41 -18.82 -7.63
N ARG A 170 5.18 -18.47 -8.02
CA ARG A 170 4.80 -18.25 -9.42
C ARG A 170 5.01 -16.81 -9.88
#